data_AF-A0A1J3EE62-F1
#
_entry.id   AF-A0A1J3EE62-F1
#
_cell.length_a   1.000
_cell.length_b   1.000
_cell.length_c   1.000
_cell.angle_alpha   90.00
_cell.angle_beta   90.00
_cell.angle_gamma   90.00
#
_symmetry.space_group_name_H-M   'P 1'
#
loop_
_entity.id
_entity.type
_entity.pdbx_description
1 polymer ?
#
loop_
_entity_poly.entity_id
_entity_poly.type
_entity_poly.pdbx_seq_one_letter_code
_entity_poly.pdbx_strand_id
1 'polypeptide(L)'
;AREIGMMEEGYVWILSNGMTDMMRYNSRGLETMQGVLGVRSQVPPSKELEDFHLRWRRKFAMKDNGEPNVFALWAYDSITALAMA
;
A
#
# COMPACT_ATOMS: atom_id res chain seq x y z
N ALA A 1 -12.30 17.15 4.68
CA ALA A 1 -13.51 16.33 4.86
C ALA A 1 -14.16 16.60 6.22
N ARG A 2 -13.51 16.24 7.34
CA ARG A 2 -14.07 16.45 8.69
C ARG A 2 -14.38 17.91 9.02
N GLU A 3 -13.44 18.82 8.78
CA GLU A 3 -13.60 20.26 9.08
C GLU A 3 -14.71 20.94 8.26
N ILE A 4 -15.13 20.32 7.16
CA ILE A 4 -16.16 20.85 6.26
C ILE A 4 -17.43 19.99 6.28
N GLY A 5 -17.62 19.15 7.30
CA GLY A 5 -18.83 18.34 7.49
C GLY A 5 -18.98 17.14 6.53
N MET A 6 -18.05 16.90 5.61
CA MET A 6 -18.18 15.82 4.62
C MET A 6 -17.83 14.42 5.14
N MET A 7 -17.63 14.25 6.46
CA MET A 7 -17.52 12.93 7.09
C MET A 7 -18.84 12.51 7.78
N GLU A 8 -19.86 13.37 7.71
CA GLU A 8 -21.18 13.12 8.28
C GLU A 8 -22.04 12.22 7.36
N GLU A 9 -23.21 11.84 7.86
CA GLU A 9 -24.18 11.04 7.12
C GLU A 9 -24.56 11.73 5.80
N GLY A 10 -24.68 10.93 4.72
CA GLY A 10 -24.94 11.42 3.37
C GLY A 10 -23.71 11.52 2.47
N TYR A 11 -22.51 11.30 3.01
CA TYR A 11 -21.26 11.27 2.22
C TYR A 11 -20.58 9.89 2.27
N VAL A 12 -19.98 9.51 1.14
CA VAL A 12 -19.06 8.37 1.03
C VAL A 12 -17.79 8.82 0.31
N TRP A 13 -16.65 8.36 0.80
CA TRP A 13 -15.34 8.58 0.18
C TRP A 13 -14.84 7.28 -0.43
N ILE A 14 -14.51 7.33 -1.73
CA ILE A 14 -13.89 6.21 -2.42
C ILE A 14 -12.43 6.55 -2.67
N LEU A 15 -11.52 5.76 -2.11
CA LEU A 15 -10.09 5.90 -2.35
C LEU A 15 -9.69 5.02 -3.55
N SER A 16 -8.98 5.63 -4.49
CA SER A 16 -8.32 4.88 -5.56
C SER A 16 -7.20 4.01 -5.00
N ASN A 17 -6.85 2.94 -5.73
CA ASN A 17 -5.75 2.05 -5.37
C ASN A 17 -4.45 2.77 -5.06
N GLY A 18 -4.10 3.81 -5.83
CA GLY A 18 -2.89 4.57 -5.56
C GLY A 18 -2.86 5.22 -4.17
N MET A 19 -4.01 5.76 -3.70
CA MET A 19 -4.11 6.31 -2.35
C MET A 19 -4.14 5.21 -1.28
N THR A 20 -4.94 4.16 -1.50
CA THR A 20 -5.06 3.05 -0.54
C THR A 20 -3.75 2.31 -0.33
N ASP A 21 -2.99 2.04 -1.39
CA ASP A 21 -1.71 1.33 -1.32
C ASP A 21 -0.59 2.18 -0.67
N MET A 22 -0.71 3.50 -0.71
CA MET A 22 0.20 4.45 -0.05
C MET A 22 -0.12 4.63 1.43
N MET A 23 -1.40 4.69 1.79
CA MET A 23 -1.86 4.94 3.16
C MET A 23 -1.62 3.76 4.13
N ARG A 24 -1.21 2.58 3.64
CA ARG A 24 -0.91 1.39 4.46
C ARG A 24 0.11 1.66 5.59
N TYR A 25 1.03 2.61 5.41
CA TYR A 25 2.02 2.98 6.44
C TYR A 25 1.47 3.94 7.51
N ASN A 26 0.28 4.51 7.31
CA ASN A 26 -0.43 5.41 8.21
C ASN A 26 -1.75 4.77 8.69
N SER A 27 -1.69 3.53 9.19
CA SER A 27 -2.87 2.76 9.64
C SER A 27 -3.77 3.54 10.59
N ARG A 28 -3.18 4.29 11.53
CA ARG A 28 -3.92 5.13 12.49
C ARG A 28 -4.79 6.21 11.84
N GLY A 29 -4.39 6.72 10.67
CA GLY A 29 -5.18 7.73 9.95
C GLY A 29 -6.45 7.14 9.35
N LEU A 30 -6.32 5.99 8.68
CA LEU A 30 -7.45 5.30 8.05
C LEU A 30 -8.43 4.72 9.07
N GLU A 31 -7.94 4.16 10.19
CA GLU A 31 -8.78 3.52 11.22
C GLU A 31 -9.76 4.50 11.88
N THR A 32 -9.48 5.79 11.85
CA THR A 32 -10.34 6.83 12.47
C THR A 32 -11.37 7.44 11.50
N MET A 33 -11.33 7.05 10.22
CA MET A 33 -12.21 7.60 9.19
C MET A 33 -13.42 6.68 8.95
N GLN A 34 -14.62 7.18 9.23
CA GLN A 34 -15.87 6.50 8.89
C GLN A 34 -16.37 6.95 7.51
N GLY A 35 -17.12 6.08 6.80
CA GLY A 35 -17.65 6.38 5.47
C GLY A 35 -16.63 6.32 4.33
N VAL A 36 -15.48 5.67 4.54
CA VAL A 36 -14.42 5.53 3.52
C VAL A 36 -14.34 4.09 3.02
N LEU A 37 -14.30 3.91 1.70
CA LEU A 37 -14.07 2.63 1.03
C LEU A 37 -12.81 2.75 0.14
N GLY A 38 -11.80 1.91 0.41
CA GLY A 38 -10.59 1.86 -0.41
C GLY A 38 -10.58 0.69 -1.39
N VAL A 39 -10.16 0.95 -2.63
CA VAL A 39 -9.77 -0.09 -3.58
C VAL A 39 -8.29 -0.37 -3.38
N ARG A 40 -7.81 -1.61 -3.38
CA ARG A 40 -6.38 -1.94 -3.24
C ARG A 40 -5.88 -2.72 -4.44
N SER A 41 -4.60 -2.55 -4.77
CA SER A 41 -3.98 -3.40 -5.78
C SER A 41 -3.76 -4.80 -5.21
N GLN A 42 -4.38 -5.81 -5.82
CA GLN A 42 -4.20 -7.20 -5.41
C GLN A 42 -2.98 -7.80 -6.10
N VAL A 43 -2.00 -8.22 -5.30
CA VAL A 43 -0.87 -9.02 -5.78
C VAL A 43 -1.09 -10.47 -5.34
N PRO A 44 -1.30 -11.41 -6.28
CA PRO A 44 -1.46 -12.82 -5.93
C PRO A 44 -0.21 -13.37 -5.21
N PRO A 45 -0.38 -14.29 -4.25
CA PRO A 45 0.75 -14.98 -3.64
C PRO A 45 1.55 -15.77 -4.69
N SER A 46 2.87 -15.66 -4.64
CA SER A 46 3.80 -16.48 -5.41
C SER A 46 5.07 -16.74 -4.61
N LYS A 47 5.86 -17.72 -5.05
CA LYS A 47 7.15 -18.02 -4.42
C LYS A 47 8.13 -16.86 -4.57
N GLU A 48 8.11 -16.19 -5.71
CA GLU A 48 8.94 -15.02 -6.02
C GLU A 48 8.62 -13.86 -5.08
N LEU A 49 7.34 -13.65 -4.78
CA LEU A 49 6.90 -12.63 -3.83
C LEU A 49 7.37 -12.94 -2.40
N GLU A 50 7.29 -14.20 -1.98
CA GLU A 50 7.79 -14.65 -0.68
C GLU A 50 9.31 -14.45 -0.56
N ASP A 51 10.07 -14.86 -1.58
CA ASP A 51 11.51 -14.68 -1.66
C ASP A 51 11.90 -13.20 -1.68
N PHE A 52 11.12 -12.36 -2.37
CA PHE A 52 11.30 -10.91 -2.35
C PHE A 52 11.10 -10.34 -0.95
N HIS A 53 10.02 -10.69 -0.24
CA HIS A 53 9.79 -10.24 1.12
C HIS A 53 10.92 -10.67 2.07
N LEU A 54 11.44 -11.90 1.94
CA LEU A 54 12.57 -12.37 2.74
C LEU A 54 13.83 -11.53 2.50
N ARG A 55 14.17 -11.26 1.24
CA ARG A 55 15.31 -10.40 0.88
C ARG A 55 15.12 -8.96 1.36
N TRP A 56 13.91 -8.43 1.22
CA TRP A 56 13.55 -7.09 1.66
C TRP A 56 13.77 -6.93 3.17
N ARG A 57 13.20 -7.84 3.98
CA ARG A 57 13.36 -7.83 5.44
C ARG A 57 14.83 -7.94 5.86
N ARG A 58 15.60 -8.80 5.19
CA ARG A 58 17.04 -8.96 5.47
C ARG A 58 17.83 -7.69 5.16
N LYS A 59 17.52 -7.01 4.05
CA LYS A 59 18.25 -5.83 3.59
C LYS A 59 17.92 -4.57 4.41
N PHE A 60 16.68 -4.41 4.84
CA PHE A 60 16.19 -3.18 5.47
C PHE A 60 15.96 -3.27 6.98
N ALA A 61 16.46 -4.31 7.65
CA ALA A 61 16.52 -4.49 9.12
C ALA A 61 15.38 -3.75 9.85
N MET A 62 14.18 -4.33 9.82
CA MET A 62 12.90 -3.69 10.13
C MET A 62 12.94 -2.78 11.37
N LYS A 63 13.14 -1.48 11.17
CA LYS A 63 12.60 -0.46 12.06
C LYS A 63 11.12 -0.28 11.71
N ASP A 64 10.33 -1.10 12.38
CA ASP A 64 8.90 -0.99 12.70
C ASP A 64 7.81 -0.84 11.63
N ASN A 65 8.06 -0.59 10.33
CA ASN A 65 6.95 -0.49 9.35
C ASN A 65 7.29 -1.03 7.94
N GLY A 66 8.23 -1.97 7.84
CA GLY A 66 9.03 -2.21 6.64
C GLY A 66 8.56 -3.28 5.64
N GLU A 67 7.27 -3.61 5.51
CA GLU A 67 6.82 -4.47 4.40
C GLU A 67 6.61 -3.63 3.12
N PRO A 68 7.06 -4.10 1.94
CA PRO A 68 6.91 -3.37 0.69
C PRO A 68 5.44 -3.30 0.25
N ASN A 69 5.04 -2.15 -0.30
CA ASN A 69 3.75 -2.00 -0.99
C ASN A 69 3.88 -2.34 -2.49
N VAL A 70 2.76 -2.27 -3.21
CA VAL A 70 2.71 -2.61 -4.64
C VAL A 70 3.67 -1.77 -5.49
N PHE A 71 3.91 -0.51 -5.11
CA PHE A 71 4.84 0.35 -5.83
C PHE A 71 6.29 -0.10 -5.70
N ALA A 72 6.69 -0.60 -4.53
CA ALA A 72 8.01 -1.19 -4.34
C ALA A 72 8.19 -2.47 -5.19
N LEU A 73 7.14 -3.28 -5.33
CA LEU A 73 7.14 -4.45 -6.20
C LEU A 73 7.30 -4.05 -7.67
N TRP A 74 6.48 -3.12 -8.15
CA TRP A 74 6.57 -2.64 -9.54
C TRP A 74 7.90 -1.99 -9.86
N ALA A 75 8.48 -1.23 -8.93
CA ALA A 75 9.80 -0.64 -9.11
C ALA A 75 10.89 -1.73 -9.23
N TYR A 76 10.82 -2.77 -8.37
CA TYR A 76 11.74 -3.90 -8.44
C TYR A 76 11.63 -4.64 -9.77
N ASP A 77 10.41 -4.96 -10.20
CA ASP A 77 10.17 -5.68 -11.46
C ASP A 77 10.56 -4.84 -12.68
N SER A 78 10.28 -3.53 -12.67
CA SER A 78 10.64 -2.62 -13.77
C SER A 78 12.16 -2.51 -13.94
N ILE A 79 12.91 -2.38 -12.85
CA ILE A 79 14.39 -2.33 -12.90
C ILE A 79 14.95 -3.69 -13.33
N THR A 80 14.35 -4.78 -12.87
CA THR A 80 14.76 -6.14 -13.24
C THR A 80 14.55 -6.36 -14.74
N ALA A 81 13.39 -5.98 -15.27
CA ALA A 81 13.09 -6.06 -16.71
C ALA A 81 14.04 -5.20 -17.54
N LEU A 82 14.35 -3.98 -17.06
CA LEU A 82 15.32 -3.09 -17.72
C LEU A 82 16.73 -3.70 -17.76
N ALA A 83 17.16 -4.37 -16.69
CA ALA A 83 18.47 -5.02 -16.63
C ALA A 83 18.58 -6.28 -17.50
N MET A 84 17.46 -6.89 -17.89
CA MET A 84 17.40 -8.07 -18.76
C MET A 84 17.34 -7.75 -20.25
N ALA A 85 17.10 -6.47 -20.62
CA ALA A 85 17.04 -6.01 -22.00
C ALA A 85 18.44 -5.75 -22.59
#